data_AF-A0A0Q4CEF8-F1
#
_entry.id   AF-A0A0Q4CEF8-F1
#
_cell.length_a   1.000
_cell.length_b   1.000
_cell.length_c   1.000
_cell.angle_alpha   90.00
_cell.angle_beta   90.00
_cell.angle_gamma   90.00
#
_symmetry.space_group_name_H-M   'P 1'
#
loop_
_entity.id
_entity.type
_entity.pdbx_description
1 polymer ?
#
loop_
_entity_poly.entity_id
_entity_poly.type
_entity_poly.pdbx_seq_one_letter_code
_entity_poly.pdbx_strand_id
1 'polypeptide(L)'
;MTMASIIDTARAFLAIGGRVWIGPDNSLGAMLDADRIFSCDLSDAETERRQATGRAFLSAKAADPHTVATLVREYGQPQGPFVVWEA
;
A
#
# COMPACT_ATOMS: atom_id res chain seq x y z
N MET A 1 -12.76 1.62 -18.67
CA MET A 1 -12.01 1.36 -17.41
C MET A 1 -11.13 2.57 -17.17
N THR A 2 -11.55 3.49 -16.31
CA THR A 2 -10.69 4.58 -15.84
C THR A 2 -9.54 3.96 -15.05
N MET A 3 -8.29 4.19 -15.47
CA MET A 3 -7.13 3.90 -14.62
C MET A 3 -7.39 4.58 -13.29
N ALA A 4 -7.54 3.80 -12.21
CA ALA A 4 -7.53 4.37 -10.86
C ALA A 4 -6.25 5.21 -10.76
N SER A 5 -6.38 6.46 -10.32
CA SER A 5 -5.20 7.31 -10.21
C SER A 5 -4.22 6.67 -9.22
N ILE A 6 -2.93 6.98 -9.34
CA ILE A 6 -1.92 6.49 -8.38
C ILE A 6 -2.31 6.88 -6.94
N ILE A 7 -2.99 8.02 -6.78
CA ILE A 7 -3.58 8.49 -5.52
C ILE A 7 -4.64 7.53 -5.00
N ASP A 8 -5.62 7.16 -5.84
CA ASP A 8 -6.69 6.23 -5.46
C ASP A 8 -6.13 4.85 -5.09
N THR A 9 -5.09 4.42 -5.81
CA THR A 9 -4.40 3.16 -5.56
C THR A 9 -3.68 3.15 -4.21
N ALA A 10 -2.94 4.22 -3.89
CA ALA A 10 -2.27 4.36 -2.61
C ALA A 10 -3.28 4.39 -1.44
N ARG A 11 -4.39 5.13 -1.59
CA ARG A 11 -5.46 5.19 -0.59
C ARG A 11 -6.14 3.84 -0.39
N ALA A 12 -6.46 3.14 -1.48
CA ALA A 12 -7.08 1.82 -1.42
C ALA A 12 -6.17 0.80 -0.72
N PHE A 13 -4.88 0.80 -1.03
CA PHE A 13 -3.89 -0.07 -0.39
C PHE A 13 -3.80 0.17 1.12
N LEU A 14 -3.79 1.42 1.55
CA LEU A 14 -3.80 1.77 2.97
C LEU A 14 -5.11 1.36 3.66
N ALA A 15 -6.25 1.55 2.99
CA ALA A 15 -7.57 1.20 3.52
C ALA A 15 -7.76 -0.30 3.74
N ILE A 16 -7.14 -1.17 2.93
CA ILE A 16 -7.16 -2.63 3.16
C ILE A 16 -6.17 -3.10 4.23
N GLY A 17 -5.45 -2.18 4.87
CA GLY A 17 -4.44 -2.51 5.87
C GLY A 17 -3.08 -2.85 5.27
N GLY A 18 -2.82 -2.49 4.01
CA GLY A 18 -1.51 -2.64 3.38
C GLY A 18 -0.43 -1.91 4.17
N ARG A 19 0.78 -2.47 4.18
CA ARG A 19 1.94 -1.93 4.90
C ARG A 19 3.14 -1.87 3.95
N VAL A 20 3.86 -0.75 3.93
CA VAL A 20 5.02 -0.54 3.07
C VAL A 20 6.10 0.24 3.81
N TRP A 21 7.36 -0.14 3.60
CA TRP A 21 8.52 0.59 4.09
C TRP A 21 8.91 1.71 3.12
N ILE A 22 9.22 2.88 3.67
CA ILE A 22 9.67 4.05 2.90
C ILE A 22 10.96 4.58 3.54
N GLY A 23 12.05 4.56 2.78
CA GLY A 23 13.36 5.05 3.19
C GLY A 23 13.42 6.58 3.30
N PRO A 24 14.45 7.14 3.96
CA PRO A 24 14.59 8.59 4.18
C PRO A 24 14.65 9.38 2.87
N ASP A 25 15.20 8.79 1.81
CA ASP A 25 15.30 9.31 0.44
C ASP A 25 14.00 9.14 -0.37
N ASN A 26 12.89 8.78 0.27
CA ASN A 26 11.61 8.50 -0.38
C ASN A 26 11.68 7.28 -1.32
N SER A 27 12.57 6.32 -1.04
CA SER A 27 12.61 5.03 -1.72
C SER A 27 11.61 4.04 -1.12
N LEU A 28 10.92 3.27 -1.96
CA LEU A 28 10.02 2.20 -1.50
C LEU A 28 10.77 0.88 -1.32
N GLY A 29 10.70 0.34 -0.11
CA GLY A 29 11.31 -0.94 0.24
C GLY A 29 10.31 -2.08 0.30
N ALA A 30 10.47 -2.92 1.32
CA ALA A 30 9.65 -4.10 1.54
C ALA A 30 8.16 -3.73 1.73
N MET A 31 7.30 -4.57 1.18
CA MET A 31 5.85 -4.45 1.27
C MET A 31 5.31 -5.71 1.95
N LEU A 32 4.40 -5.53 2.90
CA LEU A 32 3.59 -6.61 3.43
C LEU A 32 2.16 -6.39 2.92
N ASP A 33 1.73 -7.29 2.04
CA ASP A 33 0.32 -7.39 1.66
C ASP A 33 -0.52 -7.75 2.89
N ALA A 34 -1.65 -7.07 3.04
CA ALA A 34 -2.59 -7.30 4.13
C ALA A 34 -3.07 -8.76 4.20
N ASP A 35 -3.08 -9.47 3.06
CA ASP A 35 -3.41 -10.90 2.97
C ASP A 35 -2.49 -11.79 3.82
N ARG A 36 -1.23 -11.39 4.02
CA ARG A 36 -0.29 -12.16 4.87
C ARG A 36 -0.33 -11.75 6.34
N ILE A 37 -0.79 -10.54 6.65
CA ILE A 37 -0.79 -10.01 8.03
C ILE A 37 -2.05 -10.47 8.78
N PHE A 38 -3.14 -10.73 8.07
CA PHE A 38 -4.41 -11.09 8.69
C PHE A 38 -4.85 -12.48 8.24
N SER A 39 -4.60 -13.47 9.10
CA SER A 39 -5.30 -14.76 9.12
C SER A 39 -6.78 -14.56 9.47
N CYS A 40 -7.47 -13.70 8.73
CA CYS A 40 -8.88 -13.40 8.91
C CYS A 40 -9.67 -14.27 7.93
N ASP A 41 -10.74 -14.91 8.40
CA ASP A 41 -11.77 -15.48 7.53
C ASP A 41 -12.45 -14.35 6.75
N LEU A 42 -11.90 -14.03 5.58
CA LEU A 42 -12.48 -13.10 4.61
C LEU A 42 -13.32 -13.89 3.62
N SER A 43 -14.39 -13.29 3.12
CA SER A 43 -15.11 -13.86 1.98
C SER A 43 -14.25 -13.83 0.72
N ASP A 44 -14.49 -14.74 -0.22
CA ASP A 44 -13.75 -14.82 -1.49
C ASP A 44 -13.74 -13.47 -2.25
N ALA A 45 -14.88 -12.76 -2.23
CA ALA A 45 -15.00 -11.45 -2.87
C ALA A 45 -14.12 -10.38 -2.21
N GLU A 46 -13.96 -10.41 -0.88
CA GLU A 46 -13.10 -9.48 -0.16
C GLU A 46 -11.61 -9.82 -0.36
N THR A 47 -11.27 -11.11 -0.40
CA THR A 47 -9.94 -11.59 -0.76
C THR A 47 -9.55 -11.14 -2.17
N GLU A 48 -10.41 -11.36 -3.17
CA GLU A 48 -10.15 -10.94 -4.55
C GLU A 48 -9.96 -9.41 -4.65
N ARG A 49 -10.80 -8.64 -3.94
CA ARG A 49 -10.68 -7.18 -3.90
C ARG A 49 -9.36 -6.72 -3.30
N ARG A 50 -8.89 -7.35 -2.21
CA ARG A 50 -7.61 -7.03 -1.57
C ARG A 50 -6.44 -7.38 -2.46
N GLN A 51 -6.46 -8.54 -3.10
CA GLN A 51 -5.43 -8.95 -4.06
C GLN A 51 -5.39 -8.03 -5.28
N ALA A 52 -6.53 -7.63 -5.83
CA ALA A 52 -6.59 -6.67 -6.93
C ALA A 52 -5.97 -5.32 -6.53
N THR A 53 -6.25 -4.87 -5.30
CA THR A 53 -5.69 -3.64 -4.74
C THR A 53 -4.17 -3.74 -4.55
N GLY A 54 -3.67 -4.86 -4.00
CA GLY A 54 -2.23 -5.13 -3.87
C GLY A 54 -1.52 -5.16 -5.22
N ARG A 55 -2.11 -5.84 -6.23
CA ARG A 55 -1.59 -5.85 -7.60
C ARG A 55 -1.55 -4.45 -8.23
N ALA A 56 -2.60 -3.66 -8.06
CA ALA A 56 -2.64 -2.29 -8.56
C ALA A 56 -1.55 -1.43 -7.91
N PHE A 57 -1.33 -1.58 -6.60
CA PHE A 57 -0.28 -0.89 -5.88
C PHE A 57 1.12 -1.30 -6.35
N LEU A 58 1.38 -2.59 -6.58
CA LEU A 58 2.65 -3.07 -7.14
C LEU A 58 2.92 -2.49 -8.54
N SER A 59 1.89 -2.43 -9.39
CA SER A 59 2.00 -1.80 -10.71
C SER A 59 2.30 -0.30 -10.60
N ALA A 60 1.65 0.41 -9.67
CA ALA A 60 1.92 1.82 -9.42
C ALA A 60 3.35 2.04 -8.89
N LYS A 61 3.83 1.19 -7.98
CA LYS A 61 5.21 1.19 -7.49
C LYS A 61 6.22 0.96 -8.61
N ALA A 62 5.94 0.05 -9.54
CA ALA A 62 6.84 -0.23 -10.66
C ALA A 62 6.89 0.92 -11.67
N ALA A 63 5.78 1.64 -11.84
CA ALA A 63 5.70 2.79 -12.74
C ALA A 63 6.37 4.04 -12.16
N ASP A 64 6.10 4.36 -10.90
CA ASP A 64 6.68 5.52 -10.21
C ASP A 64 6.77 5.30 -8.69
N PRO A 65 7.88 4.72 -8.21
CA PRO A 65 8.03 4.39 -6.81
C PRO A 65 8.12 5.63 -5.91
N HIS A 66 8.66 6.75 -6.40
CA HIS A 66 8.81 7.97 -5.61
C HIS A 66 7.47 8.67 -5.41
N THR A 67 6.65 8.76 -6.45
CA THR A 67 5.29 9.32 -6.31
C THR A 67 4.46 8.48 -5.36
N VAL A 68 4.52 7.15 -5.46
CA VAL A 68 3.81 6.27 -4.52
C VAL A 68 4.30 6.46 -3.08
N ALA A 69 5.61 6.59 -2.84
CA ALA A 69 6.16 6.88 -1.51
C ALA A 69 5.61 8.20 -0.92
N THR A 70 5.59 9.26 -1.73
CA THR A 70 5.04 10.56 -1.33
C THR A 70 3.57 10.44 -0.94
N LEU A 71 2.76 9.76 -1.75
CA LEU A 71 1.33 9.60 -1.51
C LEU A 71 1.03 8.75 -0.28
N VAL A 72 1.82 7.71 -0.04
CA VAL A 72 1.68 6.90 1.18
C VAL A 72 2.07 7.70 2.42
N ARG A 73 3.08 8.58 2.35
CA ARG A 73 3.42 9.49 3.46
C ARG A 73 2.32 10.52 3.71
N GLU A 74 1.73 11.08 2.65
CA GLU A 74 0.69 12.11 2.75
C GLU A 74 -0.63 11.57 3.31
N TYR A 75 -0.99 10.33 2.95
CA TYR A 75 -2.30 9.75 3.28
C TYR A 75 -2.26 8.60 4.30
N GLY A 76 -1.08 8.04 4.58
CA GLY A 76 -0.90 7.00 5.59
C GLY A 76 -0.92 7.59 6.99
N GLN A 77 -1.96 7.30 7.77
CA GLN A 77 -1.90 7.60 9.20
C GLN A 77 -0.89 6.67 9.88
N PRO A 78 0.07 7.20 10.67
CA PRO A 78 0.94 6.36 11.49
C PRO A 78 0.12 5.69 12.59
N GLN A 79 -0.29 4.44 12.38
CA GLN A 79 -0.99 3.64 13.40
C GLN A 79 -0.24 2.34 13.68
N GLY A 80 0.30 2.21 14.89
CA GLY A 80 0.98 1.00 15.39
C GLY A 80 2.49 0.97 15.16
N PRO A 81 3.19 -0.09 15.62
CA PRO A 81 4.64 -0.10 15.86
C PRO A 81 5.54 0.07 14.62
N PHE A 82 4.99 0.23 13.41
CA PHE A 82 5.77 0.47 12.21
C PHE A 82 5.05 1.44 11.27
N VAL A 83 5.26 2.73 11.52
CA VAL A 83 5.30 3.84 10.55
C VAL A 83 6.37 4.82 11.07
N VAL A 84 7.26 5.25 10.18
CA VAL A 84 8.43 6.14 10.39
C VAL A 84 9.65 5.49 11.07
N TRP A 85 10.72 5.30 10.31
CA TRP A 85 12.07 5.58 10.79
C TRP A 85 12.75 6.47 9.77
N GLU A 86 12.84 7.75 10.12
CA GLU A 86 13.82 8.67 9.58
C GLU A 86 15.22 8.17 9.97
N ALA A 87 16.21 8.42 9.12
CA ALA A 87 17.58 8.51 9.59
C ALA A 87 17.81 9.94 10.09
#